data_AF-A0AAW2YCU7-F1
#
_entry.id   AF-A0AAW2YCU7-F1
#
_cell.length_a   1.000
_cell.length_b   1.000
_cell.length_c   1.000
_cell.angle_alpha   90.00
_cell.angle_beta   90.00
_cell.angle_gamma   90.00
#
_symmetry.space_group_name_H-M   'P 1'
#
loop_
_entity.id
_entity.type
_entity.pdbx_description
1 polymer ?
#
loop_
_entity_poly.entity_id
_entity_poly.type
_entity_poly.pdbx_seq_one_letter_code
_entity_poly.pdbx_strand_id
1 'polypeptide(L)'
;MRLPLILRLVSTLCLATTAALALSLAKPGCQETCGNVTIPYPFGIGSQCYANSSFAVICDNSTNPARLYLSSIQSEILNISLVDGIVRVVQPVSPLNCSSEMRRQSSGKALLGSPFTISAVHNSVIVLGCRNTVWLLANETTIVGGCTAICSENSTDTRCNGVSCCQITIPQGLQELQFTYRSNEFSNNSTFCGYAFLAEQKWFLEDYRRYNGLQSNFLDHLTKNSKM
;
A
#
# COMPACT_ATOMS: atom_id res chain seq x y z
N MET A 1 51.28 56.17 -37.83
CA MET A 1 51.06 54.78 -37.33
C MET A 1 49.98 54.87 -36.27
N ARG A 2 48.70 54.60 -36.59
CA ARG A 2 48.00 53.31 -36.35
C ARG A 2 48.32 52.80 -34.94
N LEU A 3 47.41 52.71 -33.96
CA LEU A 3 46.04 52.19 -34.02
C LEU A 3 45.32 52.44 -32.66
N PRO A 4 44.16 53.12 -32.59
CA PRO A 4 43.26 53.06 -31.44
C PRO A 4 42.11 52.13 -31.82
N LEU A 5 42.18 50.82 -31.52
CA LEU A 5 41.06 49.94 -31.88
C LEU A 5 41.02 48.60 -31.14
N ILE A 6 41.15 48.54 -29.81
CA ILE A 6 40.83 47.29 -29.09
C ILE A 6 40.19 47.60 -27.73
N LEU A 7 39.04 48.26 -27.75
CA LEU A 7 38.18 48.29 -26.58
C LEU A 7 36.73 48.37 -27.04
N ARG A 8 36.16 47.23 -27.43
CA ARG A 8 34.71 46.85 -27.41
C ARG A 8 34.55 45.56 -28.22
N LEU A 9 34.98 44.41 -27.68
CA LEU A 9 34.31 43.16 -28.03
C LEU A 9 33.31 42.87 -26.91
N VAL A 10 32.06 43.13 -27.24
CA VAL A 10 30.87 42.76 -26.49
C VAL A 10 30.94 41.26 -26.23
N SER A 11 31.15 40.86 -24.98
CA SER A 11 30.95 39.49 -24.52
C SER A 11 29.44 39.27 -24.39
N THR A 12 28.77 38.93 -25.48
CA THR A 12 27.42 38.38 -25.45
C THR A 12 27.50 36.92 -25.01
N LEU A 13 27.41 36.71 -23.70
CA LEU A 13 27.16 35.39 -23.11
C LEU A 13 25.75 34.97 -23.50
N CYS A 14 25.65 34.08 -24.49
CA CYS A 14 24.39 33.48 -24.89
C CYS A 14 23.99 32.45 -23.82
N LEU A 15 23.15 32.86 -22.85
CA LEU A 15 22.47 31.91 -21.98
C LEU A 15 21.41 31.18 -22.80
N ALA A 16 21.79 30.05 -23.39
CA ALA A 16 20.83 29.09 -23.90
C ALA A 16 20.16 28.42 -22.68
N THR A 17 19.02 28.97 -22.25
CA THR A 17 18.11 28.27 -21.34
C THR A 17 17.50 27.10 -22.11
N THR A 18 18.05 25.90 -21.93
CA THR A 18 17.41 24.68 -22.40
C THR A 18 16.17 24.43 -21.57
N ALA A 19 14.98 24.68 -22.13
CA ALA A 19 13.74 24.20 -21.55
C ALA A 19 13.76 22.66 -21.59
N ALA A 20 13.85 22.02 -20.44
CA ALA A 20 13.71 20.58 -20.36
C ALA A 20 12.26 20.23 -20.72
N LEU A 21 12.04 19.64 -21.89
CA LEU A 21 10.77 19.00 -22.22
C LEU A 21 10.58 17.85 -21.21
N ALA A 22 9.61 17.98 -20.32
CA ALA A 22 9.19 16.86 -19.49
C ALA A 22 8.67 15.76 -20.42
N LEU A 23 9.38 14.64 -20.47
CA LEU A 23 8.92 13.45 -21.17
C LEU A 23 7.68 12.93 -20.45
N SER A 24 6.55 12.87 -21.17
CA SER A 24 5.35 12.20 -20.69
C SER A 24 5.64 10.73 -20.48
N LEU A 25 5.26 10.21 -19.32
CA LEU A 25 5.33 8.78 -19.02
C LEU A 25 4.07 8.04 -19.49
N ALA A 26 3.01 8.77 -19.83
CA ALA A 26 1.78 8.19 -20.33
C ALA A 26 1.90 7.80 -21.81
N LYS A 27 1.00 6.95 -22.28
CA LYS A 27 0.88 6.71 -23.72
C LYS A 27 0.48 8.01 -24.43
N PRO A 28 1.08 8.37 -25.58
CA PRO A 28 0.73 9.59 -26.31
C PRO A 28 -0.78 9.70 -26.58
N GLY A 29 -1.36 10.85 -26.24
CA GLY A 29 -2.80 11.12 -26.38
C GLY A 29 -3.67 10.63 -25.20
N CYS A 30 -3.07 10.06 -24.16
CA CYS A 30 -3.78 9.61 -22.96
C CYS A 30 -3.58 10.56 -21.79
N GLN A 31 -4.53 10.53 -20.85
CA GLN A 31 -4.47 11.35 -19.65
C GLN A 31 -3.27 10.98 -18.77
N GLU A 32 -2.45 11.99 -18.44
CA GLU A 32 -1.16 11.78 -17.74
C GLU A 32 -1.28 11.76 -16.22
N THR A 33 -2.32 12.38 -15.65
CA THR A 33 -2.47 12.54 -14.21
C THR A 33 -3.93 12.40 -13.77
N CYS A 34 -4.13 11.90 -12.56
CA CYS A 34 -5.40 11.96 -11.85
C CYS A 34 -5.14 12.47 -10.42
N GLY A 35 -5.66 13.66 -10.10
CA GLY A 35 -5.29 14.36 -8.88
C GLY A 35 -3.77 14.54 -8.80
N ASN A 36 -3.17 13.98 -7.75
CA ASN A 36 -1.72 14.07 -7.49
C ASN A 36 -0.92 12.87 -8.00
N VAL A 37 -1.55 11.94 -8.73
CA VAL A 37 -0.90 10.70 -9.20
C VAL A 37 -0.64 10.78 -10.70
N THR A 38 0.61 10.60 -11.10
CA THR A 38 1.02 10.41 -12.50
C THR A 38 0.67 9.00 -12.97
N ILE A 39 0.17 8.87 -14.19
CA ILE A 39 -0.30 7.63 -14.81
C ILE A 39 0.67 7.26 -15.94
N PRO A 40 1.69 6.44 -15.66
CA PRO A 40 2.61 5.99 -16.69
C PRO A 40 2.06 4.78 -17.45
N TYR A 41 2.41 4.63 -18.74
CA TYR A 41 2.20 3.38 -19.45
C TYR A 41 2.99 2.25 -18.73
N PRO A 42 2.41 1.07 -18.48
CA PRO A 42 1.24 0.46 -19.12
C PRO A 42 -0.15 0.84 -18.57
N PHE A 43 -0.24 1.69 -17.55
CA PHE A 43 -1.52 2.15 -16.98
C PHE A 43 -2.15 3.24 -17.84
N GLY A 44 -3.48 3.31 -17.83
CA GLY A 44 -4.19 4.35 -18.55
C GLY A 44 -5.69 4.38 -18.31
N ILE A 45 -6.29 5.55 -18.58
CA ILE A 45 -7.73 5.81 -18.49
C ILE A 45 -8.31 5.79 -19.91
N GLY A 46 -9.41 5.08 -20.11
CA GLY A 46 -10.10 5.03 -21.40
C GLY A 46 -9.54 3.98 -22.35
N SER A 47 -10.25 3.78 -23.46
CA SER A 47 -9.89 2.78 -24.47
C SER A 47 -8.53 3.11 -25.09
N GLN A 48 -7.76 2.07 -25.42
CA GLN A 48 -6.43 2.18 -26.04
C GLN A 48 -5.35 2.86 -25.17
N CYS A 49 -5.61 3.26 -23.93
CA CYS A 49 -4.62 3.93 -23.09
C CYS A 49 -3.82 3.03 -22.16
N TYR A 50 -4.26 1.79 -21.95
CA TYR A 50 -3.59 0.79 -21.12
C TYR A 50 -3.13 -0.42 -21.96
N ALA A 51 -2.16 -1.17 -21.47
CA ALA A 51 -1.63 -2.34 -22.18
C ALA A 51 -2.63 -3.51 -22.25
N ASN A 52 -3.36 -3.77 -21.16
CA ASN A 52 -4.46 -4.73 -21.08
C ASN A 52 -5.38 -4.36 -19.90
N SER A 53 -6.48 -5.10 -19.73
CA SER A 53 -7.50 -4.83 -18.70
C SER A 53 -6.97 -4.81 -17.26
N SER A 54 -5.86 -5.49 -16.96
CA SER A 54 -5.24 -5.43 -15.62
C SER A 54 -4.67 -4.05 -15.31
N PHE A 55 -4.24 -3.30 -16.32
CA PHE A 55 -3.63 -1.98 -16.18
C PHE A 55 -4.62 -0.82 -16.37
N ALA A 56 -5.91 -1.12 -16.58
CA ALA A 56 -6.94 -0.10 -16.67
C ALA A 56 -7.12 0.61 -15.32
N VAL A 57 -7.12 1.94 -15.32
CA VAL A 57 -7.35 2.75 -14.13
C VAL A 57 -8.54 3.69 -14.32
N ILE A 58 -9.19 4.04 -13.22
CA ILE A 58 -10.33 4.95 -13.18
C ILE A 58 -9.94 6.19 -12.37
N CYS A 59 -10.23 7.37 -12.89
CA CYS A 59 -10.08 8.61 -12.14
C CYS A 59 -11.44 9.04 -11.59
N ASP A 60 -11.58 9.06 -10.27
CA ASP A 60 -12.75 9.57 -9.59
C ASP A 60 -12.61 11.07 -9.34
N ASN A 61 -13.26 11.84 -10.21
CA ASN A 61 -13.32 13.31 -10.13
C ASN A 61 -14.37 13.84 -9.16
N SER A 62 -15.14 12.96 -8.49
CA SER A 62 -16.12 13.39 -7.48
C SER A 62 -15.48 13.79 -6.15
N THR A 63 -14.20 13.46 -5.98
CA THR A 63 -13.39 13.79 -4.80
C THR A 63 -12.47 14.97 -5.08
N ASN A 64 -12.07 15.69 -4.03
CA ASN A 64 -11.10 16.79 -4.12
C ASN A 64 -9.94 16.58 -3.12
N PRO A 65 -8.70 16.30 -3.59
CA PRO A 65 -8.33 16.10 -5.00
C PRO A 65 -8.93 14.80 -5.57
N ALA A 66 -8.97 14.70 -6.90
CA ALA A 66 -9.42 13.49 -7.60
C ALA A 66 -8.55 12.28 -7.22
N ARG A 67 -9.16 11.10 -7.17
CA ARG A 67 -8.50 9.86 -6.73
C ARG A 67 -8.41 8.85 -7.86
N LEU A 68 -7.23 8.22 -7.99
CA LEU A 68 -6.99 7.19 -8.98
C LEU A 68 -7.29 5.81 -8.39
N TYR A 69 -7.95 4.94 -9.13
CA TYR A 69 -8.27 3.57 -8.70
C TYR A 69 -7.78 2.55 -9.72
N LEU A 70 -7.25 1.42 -9.24
CA LEU A 70 -6.98 0.26 -10.08
C LEU A 70 -8.29 -0.47 -10.37
N SER A 71 -8.70 -0.52 -11.64
CA SER A 71 -10.04 -1.00 -12.02
C SER A 71 -10.31 -2.44 -11.59
N SER A 72 -9.29 -3.30 -11.67
CA SER A 72 -9.42 -4.74 -11.39
C SER A 72 -9.76 -5.05 -9.93
N ILE A 73 -9.23 -4.26 -8.99
CA ILE A 73 -9.41 -4.48 -7.56
C ILE A 73 -10.24 -3.40 -6.85
N GLN A 74 -10.58 -2.31 -7.55
CA GLN A 74 -11.27 -1.14 -6.99
C GLN A 74 -10.54 -0.51 -5.78
N SER A 75 -9.22 -0.62 -5.73
CA SER A 75 -8.39 0.01 -4.70
C SER A 75 -7.83 1.34 -5.19
N GLU A 76 -7.82 2.33 -4.30
CA GLU A 76 -7.19 3.63 -4.54
C GLU A 76 -5.69 3.44 -4.74
N ILE A 77 -5.13 3.98 -5.82
CA ILE A 77 -3.71 4.03 -6.11
C ILE A 77 -3.14 5.30 -5.47
N LEU A 78 -2.14 5.12 -4.62
CA LEU A 78 -1.43 6.21 -3.96
C LEU A 78 -0.22 6.67 -4.78
N ASN A 79 0.45 5.72 -5.45
CA ASN A 79 1.64 5.99 -6.25
C ASN A 79 1.92 4.84 -7.22
N ILE A 80 2.50 5.16 -8.38
CA ILE A 80 3.01 4.19 -9.35
C ILE A 80 4.49 4.49 -9.54
N SER A 81 5.37 3.52 -9.24
CA SER A 81 6.80 3.63 -9.49
C SER A 81 7.20 2.57 -10.51
N LEU A 82 7.49 3.02 -11.74
CA LEU A 82 8.04 2.15 -12.78
C LEU A 82 9.45 1.67 -12.47
N VAL A 83 10.25 2.51 -11.79
CA VAL A 83 11.64 2.20 -11.44
C VAL A 83 11.69 1.05 -10.44
N ASP A 84 10.81 1.08 -9.43
CA ASP A 84 10.73 0.03 -8.43
C ASP A 84 9.84 -1.15 -8.87
N GLY A 85 9.09 -0.97 -9.97
CA GLY A 85 8.13 -1.97 -10.46
C GLY A 85 6.95 -2.19 -9.51
N ILE A 86 6.51 -1.15 -8.79
CA ILE A 86 5.44 -1.25 -7.77
C ILE A 86 4.29 -0.29 -8.04
N VAL A 87 3.10 -0.72 -7.66
CA VAL A 87 1.92 0.13 -7.50
C VAL A 87 1.53 0.09 -6.04
N ARG A 88 1.50 1.27 -5.41
CA ARG A 88 1.07 1.42 -4.02
C ARG A 88 -0.42 1.67 -3.98
N VAL A 89 -1.14 0.89 -3.17
CA VAL A 89 -2.60 0.94 -3.09
C VAL A 89 -3.10 0.99 -1.65
N VAL A 90 -4.29 1.52 -1.46
CA VAL A 90 -5.01 1.40 -0.18
C VAL A 90 -5.61 0.00 -0.07
N GLN A 91 -5.39 -0.65 1.09
CA GLN A 91 -5.99 -1.95 1.41
C GLN A 91 -6.87 -1.86 2.66
N PRO A 92 -7.95 -2.66 2.72
CA PRO A 92 -8.87 -2.65 3.83
C PRO A 92 -8.23 -3.25 5.08
N VAL A 93 -8.80 -2.89 6.22
CA VAL A 93 -8.46 -3.46 7.52
C VAL A 93 -9.50 -4.49 7.88
N SER A 94 -9.08 -5.71 8.18
CA SER A 94 -9.96 -6.82 8.50
C SER A 94 -10.15 -6.94 10.01
N PRO A 95 -11.34 -6.67 10.56
CA PRO A 95 -11.61 -6.87 11.98
C PRO A 95 -11.65 -8.37 12.31
N LEU A 96 -11.05 -8.73 13.45
CA LEU A 96 -11.04 -10.09 13.98
C LEU A 96 -12.06 -10.19 15.10
N ASN A 97 -13.03 -11.08 14.95
CA ASN A 97 -14.05 -11.31 15.97
C ASN A 97 -13.47 -12.04 17.18
N CYS A 98 -14.02 -11.76 18.36
CA CYS A 98 -13.71 -12.52 19.57
C CYS A 98 -14.35 -13.92 19.54
N SER A 99 -13.71 -14.87 18.85
CA SER A 99 -14.21 -16.24 18.73
C SER A 99 -13.12 -17.27 18.98
N SER A 100 -13.43 -18.26 19.82
CA SER A 100 -12.62 -19.44 20.05
C SER A 100 -12.67 -20.46 18.91
N GLU A 101 -13.62 -20.31 17.99
CA GLU A 101 -13.68 -21.10 16.78
C GLU A 101 -12.67 -20.58 15.75
N MET A 102 -12.13 -21.49 14.95
CA MET A 102 -11.29 -21.12 13.83
C MET A 102 -12.13 -20.46 12.75
N ARG A 103 -11.80 -19.21 12.40
CA ARG A 103 -12.51 -18.43 11.39
C ARG A 103 -11.59 -18.11 10.24
N ARG A 104 -12.12 -18.26 9.04
CA ARG A 104 -11.44 -17.90 7.80
C ARG A 104 -11.89 -16.54 7.31
N GLN A 105 -10.96 -15.75 6.81
CA GLN A 105 -11.23 -14.42 6.30
C GLN A 105 -10.30 -14.09 5.13
N SER A 106 -10.87 -13.46 4.11
CA SER A 106 -10.13 -12.84 3.02
C SER A 106 -10.09 -11.33 3.22
N SER A 107 -8.99 -10.70 2.81
CA SER A 107 -8.83 -9.25 2.85
C SER A 107 -8.50 -8.71 1.47
N GLY A 108 -9.14 -7.60 1.12
CA GLY A 108 -9.01 -7.01 -0.21
C GLY A 108 -9.61 -7.89 -1.31
N LYS A 109 -9.34 -7.51 -2.56
CA LYS A 109 -9.69 -8.33 -3.73
C LYS A 109 -8.48 -9.12 -4.21
N ALA A 110 -8.74 -10.34 -4.66
CA ALA A 110 -7.73 -11.20 -5.25
C ALA A 110 -7.18 -10.60 -6.56
N LEU A 111 -5.88 -10.75 -6.79
CA LEU A 111 -5.14 -10.33 -7.99
C LEU A 111 -5.04 -11.45 -9.03
N LEU A 112 -5.86 -12.51 -8.88
CA LEU A 112 -5.84 -13.70 -9.73
C LEU A 112 -6.03 -13.33 -11.22
N GLY A 113 -5.22 -13.96 -12.07
CA GLY A 113 -5.25 -13.72 -13.52
C GLY A 113 -4.66 -12.36 -13.96
N SER A 114 -4.15 -11.56 -13.03
CA SER A 114 -3.39 -10.34 -13.32
C SER A 114 -1.87 -10.60 -13.21
N PRO A 115 -1.02 -9.71 -13.76
CA PRO A 115 0.43 -9.79 -13.60
C PRO A 115 0.91 -9.30 -12.21
N PHE A 116 0.00 -8.84 -11.35
CA PHE A 116 0.37 -8.25 -10.05
C PHE A 116 0.45 -9.31 -8.96
N THR A 117 1.37 -9.09 -8.02
CA THR A 117 1.50 -9.88 -6.79
C THR A 117 1.68 -8.93 -5.61
N ILE A 118 1.35 -9.40 -4.41
CA ILE A 118 1.59 -8.66 -3.17
C ILE A 118 3.10 -8.67 -2.91
N SER A 119 3.70 -7.49 -2.74
CA SER A 119 5.16 -7.39 -2.57
C SER A 119 5.61 -7.96 -1.22
N ALA A 120 6.22 -9.14 -1.25
CA ALA A 120 6.79 -9.80 -0.07
C ALA A 120 7.96 -9.03 0.58
N VAL A 121 8.61 -8.16 -0.19
CA VAL A 121 9.76 -7.36 0.27
C VAL A 121 9.30 -6.11 1.02
N HIS A 122 8.20 -5.50 0.58
CA HIS A 122 7.74 -4.23 1.13
C HIS A 122 6.68 -4.43 2.21
N ASN A 123 5.90 -5.50 2.14
CA ASN A 123 4.72 -5.68 2.97
C ASN A 123 4.85 -6.84 3.96
N SER A 124 4.11 -6.74 5.05
CA SER A 124 3.87 -7.85 5.98
C SER A 124 2.43 -7.83 6.45
N VAL A 125 1.93 -9.00 6.82
CA VAL A 125 0.61 -9.09 7.46
C VAL A 125 0.81 -8.71 8.91
N ILE A 126 0.13 -7.66 9.33
CA ILE A 126 0.14 -7.17 10.69
C ILE A 126 -1.16 -7.58 11.36
N VAL A 127 -1.04 -8.12 12.56
CA VAL A 127 -2.16 -8.47 13.43
C VAL A 127 -2.04 -7.61 14.67
N LEU A 128 -2.97 -6.69 14.88
CA LEU A 128 -3.04 -5.86 16.08
C LEU A 128 -4.11 -6.36 17.04
N GLY A 129 -3.86 -6.19 18.34
CA GLY A 129 -4.66 -6.76 19.41
C GLY A 129 -3.94 -7.93 20.06
N CYS A 130 -4.50 -8.46 21.14
CA CYS A 130 -3.90 -9.56 21.89
C CYS A 130 -4.87 -10.75 22.03
N ARG A 131 -4.33 -11.92 22.37
CA ARG A 131 -5.02 -13.23 22.40
C ARG A 131 -5.46 -13.73 21.02
N ASN A 132 -4.85 -13.23 19.95
CA ASN A 132 -5.12 -13.67 18.58
C ASN A 132 -4.00 -14.59 18.08
N THR A 133 -4.37 -15.70 17.46
CA THR A 133 -3.46 -16.48 16.60
C THR A 133 -3.99 -16.44 15.19
N VAL A 134 -3.12 -16.12 14.24
CA VAL A 134 -3.45 -15.95 12.82
C VAL A 134 -2.49 -16.79 11.99
N TRP A 135 -3.02 -17.49 10.99
CA TRP A 135 -2.25 -18.24 10.01
C TRP A 135 -2.56 -17.73 8.61
N LEU A 136 -1.52 -17.31 7.91
CA LEU A 136 -1.59 -16.90 6.51
C LEU A 136 -1.71 -18.15 5.64
N LEU A 137 -2.67 -18.12 4.72
CA LEU A 137 -2.90 -19.17 3.74
C LEU A 137 -2.30 -18.76 2.40
N ALA A 138 -1.56 -19.67 1.77
CA ALA A 138 -1.37 -19.66 0.33
C ALA A 138 -2.30 -20.71 -0.27
N ASN A 139 -3.02 -20.32 -1.32
CA ASN A 139 -4.10 -21.12 -1.89
C ASN A 139 -5.15 -21.47 -0.81
N GLU A 140 -6.11 -22.31 -1.18
CA GLU A 140 -7.28 -22.57 -0.34
C GLU A 140 -7.01 -23.36 0.96
N THR A 141 -5.81 -23.92 1.13
CA THR A 141 -5.57 -24.90 2.22
C THR A 141 -4.17 -24.85 2.83
N THR A 142 -3.18 -24.25 2.18
CA THR A 142 -1.79 -24.37 2.62
C THR A 142 -1.44 -23.23 3.57
N ILE A 143 -1.08 -23.55 4.80
CA ILE A 143 -0.56 -22.55 5.74
C ILE A 143 0.89 -22.24 5.37
N VAL A 144 1.19 -20.97 5.10
CA VAL A 144 2.52 -20.50 4.68
C VAL A 144 3.18 -19.56 5.70
N GLY A 145 2.45 -19.22 6.75
CA GLY A 145 2.97 -18.44 7.85
C GLY A 145 1.95 -18.35 8.97
N GLY A 146 2.38 -17.94 10.15
CA GLY A 146 1.49 -17.69 11.26
C GLY A 146 2.17 -16.90 12.36
N CYS A 147 1.36 -16.23 13.18
CA CYS A 147 1.84 -15.52 14.35
C CYS A 147 0.78 -15.50 15.45
N THR A 148 1.24 -15.32 16.69
CA THR A 148 0.38 -15.16 17.86
C THR A 148 0.71 -13.83 18.53
N ALA A 149 -0.32 -13.08 18.89
CA ALA A 149 -0.23 -11.89 19.71
C ALA A 149 -0.75 -12.19 21.12
N ILE A 150 0.08 -11.99 22.14
CA ILE A 150 -0.24 -12.22 23.56
C ILE A 150 -0.41 -10.90 24.32
N CYS A 151 -1.12 -10.92 25.44
CA CYS A 151 -1.26 -9.73 26.29
C CYS A 151 -0.16 -9.75 27.37
N SER A 152 0.47 -8.60 27.62
CA SER A 152 1.37 -8.40 28.75
C SER A 152 1.32 -6.92 29.16
N GLU A 153 0.92 -6.65 30.41
CA GLU A 153 0.65 -5.29 30.91
C GLU A 153 1.92 -4.44 31.08
N ASN A 154 3.08 -5.08 31.30
CA ASN A 154 4.36 -4.41 31.54
C ASN A 154 5.33 -4.52 30.36
N SER A 155 4.81 -4.78 29.16
CA SER A 155 5.66 -4.94 27.98
C SER A 155 6.19 -3.60 27.48
N THR A 156 7.47 -3.60 27.11
CA THR A 156 8.12 -2.49 26.39
C THR A 156 8.22 -2.77 24.89
N ASP A 157 7.42 -3.71 24.37
CA ASP A 157 7.44 -4.05 22.94
C ASP A 157 7.01 -2.83 22.11
N THR A 158 7.91 -2.41 21.24
CA THR A 158 7.75 -1.27 20.32
C THR A 158 7.96 -1.70 18.87
N ARG A 159 8.07 -3.01 18.61
CA ARG A 159 8.41 -3.56 17.30
C ARG A 159 7.47 -4.68 16.85
N CYS A 160 6.38 -4.88 17.57
CA CYS A 160 5.37 -5.86 17.21
C CYS A 160 5.88 -7.30 17.15
N ASN A 161 6.56 -7.72 18.21
CA ASN A 161 7.22 -9.02 18.32
C ASN A 161 6.38 -10.05 19.08
N GLY A 162 5.05 -9.99 18.95
CA GLY A 162 4.14 -10.95 19.57
C GLY A 162 3.45 -10.43 20.82
N VAL A 163 3.75 -9.23 21.32
CA VAL A 163 2.99 -8.64 22.44
C VAL A 163 2.09 -7.53 21.94
N SER A 164 0.78 -7.67 22.19
CA SER A 164 -0.29 -6.75 21.70
C SER A 164 -0.40 -6.62 20.17
N CYS A 165 0.49 -7.28 19.43
CA CYS A 165 0.40 -7.51 18.00
C CYS A 165 1.43 -8.55 17.54
N CYS A 166 1.32 -8.98 16.28
CA CYS A 166 2.31 -9.83 15.63
C CYS A 166 2.37 -9.58 14.12
N GLN A 167 3.41 -10.10 13.47
CA GLN A 167 3.69 -9.92 12.04
C GLN A 167 3.89 -11.27 11.36
N ILE A 168 3.44 -11.39 10.11
CA ILE A 168 3.67 -12.56 9.25
C ILE A 168 4.33 -12.09 7.96
N THR A 169 5.48 -12.69 7.64
CA THR A 169 6.15 -12.49 6.35
C THR A 169 5.34 -13.11 5.22
N ILE A 170 5.28 -12.43 4.09
CA ILE A 170 4.50 -12.85 2.93
C ILE A 170 5.39 -13.70 2.00
N PRO A 171 4.92 -14.84 1.48
CA PRO A 171 5.66 -15.57 0.46
C PRO A 171 5.65 -14.84 -0.88
N GLN A 172 6.70 -15.03 -1.69
CA GLN A 172 6.72 -14.47 -3.04
C GLN A 172 5.60 -15.03 -3.91
N GLY A 173 5.05 -14.19 -4.80
CA GLY A 173 4.01 -14.61 -5.74
C GLY A 173 2.59 -14.64 -5.17
N LEU A 174 2.38 -14.23 -3.92
CA LEU A 174 1.04 -14.22 -3.33
C LEU A 174 0.13 -13.22 -4.07
N GLN A 175 -1.01 -13.69 -4.59
CA GLN A 175 -1.99 -12.87 -5.30
C GLN A 175 -3.27 -12.62 -4.50
N GLU A 176 -3.40 -13.24 -3.33
CA GLU A 176 -4.59 -13.12 -2.51
C GLU A 176 -4.21 -13.16 -1.03
N LEU A 177 -4.79 -12.27 -0.22
CA LEU A 177 -4.63 -12.31 1.22
C LEU A 177 -5.79 -13.08 1.84
N GLN A 178 -5.54 -14.34 2.15
CA GLN A 178 -6.44 -15.15 2.97
C GLN A 178 -5.73 -15.60 4.25
N PHE A 179 -6.44 -15.57 5.36
CA PHE A 179 -5.92 -16.08 6.63
C PHE A 179 -7.02 -16.77 7.42
N THR A 180 -6.60 -17.68 8.28
CA THR A 180 -7.45 -18.23 9.33
C THR A 180 -6.99 -17.66 10.66
N TYR A 181 -7.91 -17.45 11.58
CA TYR A 181 -7.59 -16.92 12.90
C TYR A 181 -8.44 -17.56 13.99
N ARG A 182 -7.93 -17.46 15.22
CA ARG A 182 -8.63 -17.85 16.43
C ARG A 182 -8.29 -16.86 17.55
N SER A 183 -9.29 -16.44 18.30
CA SER A 183 -9.11 -15.75 19.58
C SER A 183 -9.10 -16.78 20.71
N ASN A 184 -8.20 -16.62 21.68
CA ASN A 184 -8.17 -17.49 22.86
C ASN A 184 -9.20 -17.09 23.92
N GLU A 185 -9.94 -16.00 23.72
CA GLU A 185 -11.01 -15.58 24.62
C GLU A 185 -12.27 -15.22 23.84
N PHE A 186 -13.40 -15.66 24.39
CA PHE A 186 -14.74 -15.28 23.97
C PHE A 186 -15.21 -14.13 24.87
N SER A 187 -15.45 -12.97 24.28
CA SER A 187 -16.00 -11.82 24.99
C SER A 187 -17.33 -11.44 24.36
N ASN A 188 -18.40 -11.44 25.15
CA ASN A 188 -19.72 -10.94 24.74
C ASN A 188 -19.80 -9.41 24.71
N ASN A 189 -18.82 -8.72 25.32
CA ASN A 189 -18.84 -7.27 25.51
C ASN A 189 -18.08 -6.50 24.42
N SER A 190 -17.22 -7.18 23.64
CA SER A 190 -16.52 -6.58 22.50
C SER A 190 -16.78 -7.40 21.25
N THR A 191 -17.25 -6.75 20.18
CA THR A 191 -17.47 -7.40 18.89
C THR A 191 -16.15 -7.85 18.25
N PHE A 192 -15.06 -7.11 18.49
CA PHE A 192 -13.76 -7.35 17.88
C PHE A 192 -12.63 -7.47 18.91
N CYS A 193 -11.71 -8.40 18.68
CA CYS A 193 -10.56 -8.71 19.52
C CYS A 193 -9.22 -8.30 18.88
N GLY A 194 -9.27 -7.84 17.64
CA GLY A 194 -8.09 -7.40 16.93
C GLY A 194 -8.39 -7.01 15.49
N TYR A 195 -7.34 -6.70 14.77
CA TYR A 195 -7.38 -6.35 13.35
C TYR A 195 -6.23 -7.04 12.64
N ALA A 196 -6.49 -7.56 11.45
CA ALA A 196 -5.47 -8.04 10.54
C ALA A 196 -5.49 -7.17 9.28
N PHE A 197 -4.32 -6.78 8.81
CA PHE A 197 -4.18 -6.01 7.58
C PHE A 197 -2.78 -6.17 7.04
N LEU A 198 -2.61 -5.90 5.76
CA LEU A 198 -1.29 -5.77 5.17
C LEU A 198 -0.80 -4.34 5.36
N ALA A 199 0.48 -4.20 5.66
CA ALA A 199 1.12 -2.90 5.79
C ALA A 199 2.53 -2.91 5.22
N GLU A 200 2.95 -1.77 4.69
CA GLU A 200 4.34 -1.54 4.36
C GLU A 200 5.18 -1.59 5.65
N GLN A 201 6.20 -2.43 5.67
CA GLN A 201 7.01 -2.74 6.86
C GLN A 201 7.61 -1.47 7.48
N LYS A 202 8.17 -0.58 6.65
CA LYS A 202 8.81 0.66 7.13
C LYS A 202 7.80 1.61 7.75
N TRP A 203 6.69 1.85 7.04
CA TRP A 203 5.60 2.70 7.50
C TRP A 203 5.05 2.21 8.84
N PHE A 204 4.79 0.91 8.95
CA PHE A 204 4.25 0.32 10.17
C PHE A 204 5.20 0.48 11.36
N LEU A 205 6.51 0.23 11.17
CA LEU A 205 7.49 0.35 12.27
C LEU A 205 7.66 1.79 12.77
N GLU A 206 7.53 2.78 11.89
CA GLU A 206 7.59 4.20 12.25
C GLU A 206 6.34 4.63 13.03
N ASP A 207 5.15 4.22 12.58
CA ASP A 207 3.88 4.64 13.18
C ASP A 207 3.41 3.74 14.35
N TYR A 208 3.94 2.53 14.53
CA TYR A 208 3.51 1.58 15.59
C TYR A 208 3.55 2.19 16.99
N ARG A 209 4.51 3.08 17.26
CA ARG A 209 4.58 3.81 18.55
C ARG A 209 3.31 4.61 18.84
N ARG A 210 2.62 5.11 17.81
CA ARG A 210 1.35 5.85 17.93
C ARG A 210 0.17 4.90 18.22
N TYR A 211 0.31 3.62 17.93
CA TYR A 211 -0.75 2.62 17.97
C TYR A 211 -0.69 1.69 19.19
N ASN A 212 0.39 1.73 19.97
CA ASN A 212 0.50 0.99 21.21
C ASN A 212 -0.58 1.46 22.22
N GLY A 213 -1.44 0.55 22.69
CA GLY A 213 -2.43 0.83 23.73
C GLY A 213 -3.80 1.38 23.29
N LEU A 214 -4.08 1.51 21.98
CA LEU A 214 -5.38 2.02 21.50
C LEU A 214 -6.33 0.89 21.10
N GLN A 215 -7.31 0.57 21.97
CA GLN A 215 -8.29 -0.50 21.72
C GLN A 215 -9.59 -0.06 21.03
N SER A 216 -9.97 1.23 21.01
CA SER A 216 -11.33 1.64 20.60
C SER A 216 -11.46 2.71 19.50
N ASN A 217 -10.48 3.59 19.27
CA ASN A 217 -10.54 4.64 18.21
C ASN A 217 -9.65 4.35 17.00
N PHE A 218 -9.43 3.07 16.74
CA PHE A 218 -8.34 2.57 15.91
C PHE A 218 -8.70 2.45 14.41
N LEU A 219 -9.98 2.22 14.09
CA LEU A 219 -10.46 1.98 12.73
C LEU A 219 -10.38 3.22 11.83
N ASP A 220 -10.77 4.39 12.35
CA ASP A 220 -10.79 5.64 11.58
C ASP A 220 -9.39 6.11 11.19
N HIS A 221 -8.38 5.76 12.01
CA HIS A 221 -6.99 6.08 11.73
C HIS A 221 -6.35 5.11 10.74
N LEU A 222 -6.63 3.80 10.82
CA LEU A 222 -6.06 2.84 9.88
C LEU A 222 -6.72 2.91 8.50
N THR A 223 -8.04 3.05 8.41
CA THR A 223 -8.73 3.08 7.09
C THR A 223 -8.34 4.27 6.23
N LYS A 224 -7.89 5.38 6.84
CA LYS A 224 -7.37 6.56 6.12
C LYS A 224 -5.88 6.50 5.82
N ASN A 225 -5.10 5.61 6.48
CA ASN A 225 -3.64 5.67 6.45
C ASN A 225 -2.94 4.33 6.18
N SER A 226 -3.64 3.20 6.05
CA SER A 226 -3.01 1.93 5.66
C SER A 226 -2.49 2.01 4.22
N LYS A 227 -1.17 2.13 4.09
CA LYS A 227 -0.47 2.15 2.81
C LYS A 227 0.17 0.79 2.56
N MET A 228 0.08 0.34 1.32
CA MET A 228 0.69 -0.88 0.79
C MET A 228 1.37 -0.64 -0.54
#